data_AF-A0A7C5U4D9-F1
#
_entry.id   AF-A0A7C5U4D9-F1
#
_cell.length_a   1.000
_cell.length_b   1.000
_cell.length_c   1.000
_cell.angle_alpha   90.00
_cell.angle_beta   90.00
_cell.angle_gamma   90.00
#
_symmetry.space_group_name_H-M   'P 1'
#
loop_
_entity.id
_entity.type
_entity.pdbx_description
1 polymer ?
#
loop_
_entity_poly.entity_id
_entity_poly.type
_entity_poly.pdbx_seq_one_letter_code
_entity_poly.pdbx_strand_id
1 'polypeptide(L)'
;MLKQNSAKTVTVNDEKYRYYSLQTLEEAGLFKLAKLPYSIKVFVENVLRNEDGYICTDEDVAEAVQYKSGGKREVPFMPTRVLLQDFTGVPALVDLAAMRSAMKRNGLDPSKVNPSIPVDLVIDHSVQVDFFGIPEAFSLNLEYEFRRNTERYVFLKWAQNAFKNFRVIPPGRGIVHQVNLEYLAKVVDVRDFGDGLTVFPDTVLGTDSHT
;
A
#
# COMPACT_ATOMS: atom_id res chain seq x y z
N MET A 1 21.47 -14.62 -1.42
CA MET A 1 22.51 -13.95 -2.25
C MET A 1 21.92 -13.27 -3.50
N LEU A 2 20.73 -13.66 -3.96
CA LEU A 2 20.17 -13.14 -5.22
C LEU A 2 19.91 -11.63 -5.16
N LYS A 3 19.38 -11.13 -4.03
CA LYS A 3 19.11 -9.70 -3.83
C LYS A 3 20.37 -8.84 -3.91
N GLN A 4 21.44 -9.25 -3.22
CA GLN A 4 22.71 -8.52 -3.21
C GLN A 4 23.33 -8.43 -4.61
N ASN A 5 23.33 -9.54 -5.35
CA ASN A 5 23.87 -9.57 -6.72
C ASN A 5 23.03 -8.74 -7.70
N SER A 6 21.73 -8.64 -7.45
CA SER A 6 20.78 -7.91 -8.31
C SER A 6 20.78 -6.39 -8.07
N ALA A 7 21.41 -5.89 -7.01
CA ALA A 7 21.45 -4.46 -6.74
C ALA A 7 22.25 -3.71 -7.82
N LYS A 8 21.60 -2.80 -8.53
CA LYS A 8 22.19 -1.93 -9.55
C LYS A 8 21.80 -0.48 -9.27
N THR A 9 22.47 0.45 -9.95
CA THR A 9 22.19 1.89 -9.81
C THR A 9 21.87 2.50 -11.17
N VAL A 10 20.94 3.44 -11.18
CA VAL A 10 20.56 4.24 -12.35
C VAL A 10 20.58 5.72 -11.95
N THR A 11 21.04 6.59 -12.85
CA THR A 11 20.99 8.04 -12.65
C THR A 11 19.89 8.61 -13.52
N VAL A 12 18.98 9.39 -12.92
CA VAL A 12 17.89 10.09 -13.61
C VAL A 12 17.90 11.53 -13.12
N ASN A 13 18.00 12.50 -14.03
CA ASN A 13 18.06 13.93 -13.72
C ASN A 13 19.10 14.27 -12.63
N ASP A 14 20.32 13.75 -12.77
CA ASP A 14 21.44 13.91 -11.84
C ASP A 14 21.24 13.30 -10.43
N GLU A 15 20.11 12.64 -10.18
CA GLU A 15 19.85 11.91 -8.94
C GLU A 15 20.12 10.41 -9.14
N LYS A 16 20.83 9.81 -8.18
CA LYS A 16 21.23 8.41 -8.23
C LYS A 16 20.25 7.56 -7.44
N TYR A 17 19.67 6.58 -8.11
CA TYR A 17 18.75 5.62 -7.53
C TYR A 17 19.33 4.21 -7.60
N ARG A 18 18.96 3.38 -6.64
CA ARG A 18 19.21 1.95 -6.64
C ARG A 18 17.96 1.20 -7.08
N TYR A 19 18.14 0.07 -7.77
CA TYR A 19 17.05 -0.84 -8.11
C TYR A 19 17.55 -2.28 -8.10
N TYR A 20 16.63 -3.24 -8.04
CA TYR A 20 16.95 -4.66 -8.12
C TYR A 20 16.68 -5.18 -9.54
N SER A 21 17.75 -5.54 -10.25
CA SER A 21 17.70 -5.92 -11.66
C SER A 21 17.21 -7.34 -11.85
N LEU A 22 16.04 -7.49 -12.50
CA LEU A 22 15.54 -8.80 -12.91
C LEU A 22 16.44 -9.47 -13.98
N GLN A 23 17.23 -8.70 -14.72
CA GLN A 23 18.18 -9.26 -15.68
C GLN A 23 19.26 -10.09 -14.98
N THR A 24 19.65 -9.73 -13.77
CA THR A 24 20.59 -10.53 -12.98
C THR A 24 20.01 -11.90 -12.61
N LEU A 25 18.70 -12.01 -12.44
CA LEU A 25 18.04 -13.31 -12.24
C LEU A 25 17.97 -14.14 -13.53
N GLU A 26 17.81 -13.50 -14.69
CA GLU A 26 17.91 -14.17 -16.00
C GLU A 26 19.34 -14.70 -16.25
N GLU A 27 20.36 -13.91 -15.92
CA GLU A 27 21.78 -14.31 -15.99
C GLU A 27 22.10 -15.47 -15.04
N ALA A 28 21.41 -15.55 -13.90
CA ALA A 28 21.48 -16.68 -12.97
C ALA A 28 20.72 -17.94 -13.46
N GLY A 29 20.06 -17.87 -14.62
CA GLY A 29 19.39 -19.01 -15.25
C GLY A 29 18.00 -19.33 -14.69
N LEU A 30 17.42 -18.44 -13.88
CA LEU A 30 16.11 -18.69 -13.24
C LEU A 30 14.94 -18.64 -14.23
N PHE A 31 14.99 -17.74 -15.21
CA PHE A 31 13.94 -17.54 -16.20
C PHE A 31 14.44 -16.76 -17.42
N LYS A 32 13.58 -16.59 -18.44
CA LYS A 32 13.81 -15.65 -19.54
C LYS A 32 12.93 -14.42 -19.37
N LEU A 33 13.52 -13.25 -19.19
CA LEU A 33 12.81 -12.00 -18.85
C LEU A 33 11.79 -11.62 -19.93
N ALA A 34 12.13 -11.87 -21.20
CA ALA A 34 11.24 -11.65 -22.34
C ALA A 34 9.98 -12.53 -22.33
N LYS A 35 9.97 -13.64 -21.59
CA LYS A 35 8.84 -14.56 -21.50
C LYS A 35 7.94 -14.32 -20.28
N LEU A 36 8.36 -13.47 -19.33
CA LEU A 36 7.55 -13.15 -18.16
C LEU A 36 6.47 -12.10 -18.49
N PRO A 37 5.21 -12.31 -18.08
CA PRO A 37 4.19 -11.27 -18.08
C PRO A 37 4.61 -10.10 -17.18
N TYR A 38 4.18 -8.88 -17.50
CA TYR A 38 4.53 -7.69 -16.71
C TYR A 38 4.08 -7.79 -15.24
N SER A 39 2.90 -8.37 -14.98
CA SER A 39 2.42 -8.63 -13.61
C SER A 39 3.38 -9.52 -12.82
N ILE A 40 3.93 -10.56 -13.46
CA ILE A 40 4.91 -11.45 -12.83
C ILE A 40 6.26 -10.75 -12.65
N LYS A 41 6.66 -9.84 -13.54
CA LYS A 41 7.88 -9.03 -13.33
C LYS A 41 7.76 -8.17 -12.07
N VAL A 42 6.62 -7.50 -11.87
CA VAL A 42 6.35 -6.71 -10.65
C VAL A 42 6.34 -7.61 -9.42
N PHE A 43 5.73 -8.80 -9.51
CA PHE A 43 5.71 -9.76 -8.42
C PHE A 43 7.11 -10.25 -8.04
N VAL A 44 7.93 -10.65 -9.02
CA VAL A 44 9.31 -11.12 -8.79
C VAL A 44 10.20 -9.99 -8.23
N GLU A 45 10.05 -8.76 -8.74
CA GLU A 45 10.74 -7.59 -8.15
C GLU A 45 10.38 -7.43 -6.68
N ASN A 46 9.09 -7.56 -6.35
CA ASN A 46 8.61 -7.39 -5.00
C ASN A 46 9.23 -8.43 -4.05
N VAL A 47 9.22 -9.70 -4.44
CA VAL A 47 9.82 -10.78 -3.63
C VAL A 47 11.33 -10.58 -3.51
N LEU A 48 12.02 -10.29 -4.62
CA LEU A 48 13.48 -10.06 -4.65
C LEU A 48 13.90 -8.89 -3.76
N ARG A 49 13.19 -7.77 -3.81
CA ARG A 49 13.50 -6.58 -3.00
C ARG A 49 13.24 -6.82 -1.52
N ASN A 50 12.23 -7.60 -1.18
CA ASN A 50 11.89 -7.91 0.21
C ASN A 50 12.61 -9.15 0.77
N GLU A 51 13.45 -9.82 -0.02
CA GLU A 51 14.28 -10.94 0.45
C GLU A 51 15.11 -10.52 1.67
N ASP A 52 14.89 -11.22 2.78
CA ASP A 52 15.45 -10.97 4.11
C ASP A 52 15.93 -12.25 4.80
N GLY A 53 15.85 -13.40 4.11
CA GLY A 53 16.20 -14.72 4.62
C GLY A 53 15.21 -15.28 5.66
N TYR A 54 14.09 -14.60 5.93
CA TYR A 54 13.10 -15.04 6.92
C TYR A 54 11.67 -15.05 6.37
N ILE A 55 11.13 -13.88 6.03
CA ILE A 55 9.80 -13.79 5.45
C ILE A 55 9.86 -14.06 3.95
N CYS A 56 10.82 -13.46 3.27
CA CYS A 56 11.08 -13.68 1.85
C CYS A 56 12.47 -14.29 1.69
N THR A 57 12.55 -15.42 1.01
CA THR A 57 13.77 -16.21 0.82
C THR A 57 14.22 -16.26 -0.65
N ASP A 58 15.46 -16.68 -0.90
CA ASP A 58 15.94 -16.93 -2.27
C ASP A 58 15.06 -18.00 -2.97
N GLU A 59 14.53 -18.98 -2.23
CA GLU A 59 13.58 -19.98 -2.71
C GLU A 59 12.24 -19.36 -3.15
N ASP A 60 11.74 -18.36 -2.42
CA ASP A 60 10.52 -17.62 -2.80
C ASP A 60 10.71 -16.87 -4.12
N VAL A 61 11.89 -16.30 -4.36
CA VAL A 61 12.23 -15.64 -5.64
C VAL A 61 12.22 -16.65 -6.79
N ALA A 62 12.79 -17.84 -6.58
CA ALA A 62 12.78 -18.90 -7.57
C ALA A 62 11.38 -19.49 -7.81
N GLU A 63 10.53 -19.51 -6.79
CA GLU A 63 9.15 -19.96 -6.88
C GLU A 63 8.26 -18.93 -7.61
N ALA A 64 8.46 -17.63 -7.37
CA ALA A 64 7.68 -16.55 -7.97
C ALA A 64 7.63 -16.58 -9.51
N VAL A 65 8.66 -17.17 -10.14
CA VAL A 65 8.75 -17.29 -11.60
C VAL A 65 8.05 -18.53 -12.16
N GLN A 66 7.62 -19.47 -11.31
CA GLN A 66 6.91 -20.71 -11.66
C GLN A 66 5.38 -20.53 -11.79
N TYR A 67 4.94 -19.33 -12.16
CA TYR A 67 3.53 -18.95 -12.21
C TYR A 67 2.68 -19.83 -13.15
N LYS A 68 3.26 -20.44 -14.19
CA LYS A 68 2.51 -21.28 -15.15
C LYS A 68 2.12 -22.64 -14.60
N SER A 69 2.91 -23.21 -13.70
CA SER A 69 2.59 -24.49 -13.06
C SER A 69 1.74 -24.33 -11.80
N GLY A 70 1.34 -23.10 -11.46
CA GLY A 70 0.67 -22.77 -10.20
C GLY A 70 1.60 -22.73 -8.99
N GLY A 71 2.91 -22.84 -9.22
CA GLY A 71 3.89 -23.03 -8.16
C GLY A 71 3.71 -24.33 -7.36
N LYS A 72 4.64 -24.59 -6.44
CA LYS A 72 4.61 -25.69 -5.47
C LYS A 72 4.27 -25.23 -4.07
N ARG A 73 4.32 -23.91 -3.82
CA ARG A 73 4.09 -23.30 -2.52
C ARG A 73 3.62 -21.86 -2.65
N GLU A 74 3.07 -21.34 -1.56
CA GLU A 74 2.73 -19.94 -1.42
C GLU A 74 4.00 -19.08 -1.35
N VAL A 75 3.93 -17.91 -1.97
CA VAL A 75 5.02 -16.93 -2.05
C VAL A 75 4.54 -15.62 -1.42
N PRO A 76 5.30 -15.02 -0.49
CA PRO A 76 4.92 -13.77 0.14
C PRO A 76 4.81 -12.61 -0.86
N PHE A 77 3.94 -11.65 -0.56
CA PHE A 77 3.85 -10.39 -1.30
C PHE A 77 3.77 -9.21 -0.33
N MET A 78 4.67 -8.25 -0.49
CA MET A 78 4.79 -7.08 0.39
C MET A 78 4.35 -5.83 -0.37
N PRO A 79 3.06 -5.45 -0.32
CA PRO A 79 2.59 -4.30 -1.07
C PRO A 79 3.30 -3.02 -0.64
N THR A 80 3.42 -2.07 -1.56
CA THR A 80 4.06 -0.80 -1.23
C THR A 80 3.17 0.07 -0.34
N ARG A 81 1.85 -0.02 -0.48
CA ARG A 81 0.87 0.76 0.29
C ARG A 81 -0.47 0.05 0.41
N VAL A 82 -1.32 0.55 1.31
CA VAL A 82 -2.71 0.12 1.48
C VAL A 82 -3.66 1.25 1.14
N LEU A 83 -4.77 0.94 0.47
CA LEU A 83 -5.87 1.85 0.20
C LEU A 83 -7.13 1.40 0.95
N LEU A 84 -7.72 2.29 1.73
CA LEU A 84 -8.92 2.03 2.51
C LEU A 84 -10.05 2.95 2.05
N GLN A 85 -11.27 2.45 2.13
CA GLN A 85 -12.49 3.27 2.14
C GLN A 85 -13.07 3.32 3.56
N ASP A 86 -13.97 4.25 3.85
CA ASP A 86 -14.40 4.55 5.23
C ASP A 86 -15.14 3.40 5.95
N PHE A 87 -15.95 2.59 5.27
CA PHE A 87 -16.68 1.46 5.87
C PHE A 87 -15.76 0.33 6.34
N THR A 88 -14.66 0.06 5.63
CA THR A 88 -13.69 -0.98 6.03
C THR A 88 -12.51 -0.41 6.80
N GLY A 89 -12.14 0.83 6.54
CA GLY A 89 -11.04 1.51 7.20
C GLY A 89 -11.34 1.90 8.64
N VAL A 90 -12.58 2.27 8.97
CA VAL A 90 -12.95 2.56 10.37
C VAL A 90 -12.80 1.32 11.26
N PRO A 91 -13.36 0.13 10.94
CA PRO A 91 -13.09 -1.09 11.70
C PRO A 91 -11.59 -1.42 11.82
N ALA A 92 -10.82 -1.31 10.73
CA ALA A 92 -9.38 -1.57 10.77
C ALA A 92 -8.64 -0.64 11.76
N LEU A 93 -9.03 0.64 11.84
CA LEU A 93 -8.47 1.58 12.81
C LEU A 93 -8.92 1.29 14.25
N VAL A 94 -10.16 0.83 14.44
CA VAL A 94 -10.64 0.35 15.74
C VAL A 94 -9.81 -0.83 16.22
N ASP A 95 -9.48 -1.77 15.32
CA ASP A 95 -8.61 -2.91 15.63
C ASP A 95 -7.21 -2.44 16.04
N LEU A 96 -6.61 -1.49 15.33
CA LEU A 96 -5.31 -0.91 15.72
C LEU A 96 -5.37 -0.22 17.09
N ALA A 97 -6.46 0.50 17.40
CA ALA A 97 -6.66 1.12 18.70
C ALA A 97 -6.84 0.06 19.82
N ALA A 98 -7.55 -1.02 19.53
CA ALA A 98 -7.73 -2.16 20.43
C ALA A 98 -6.40 -2.88 20.71
N MET A 99 -5.58 -3.09 19.66
CA MET A 99 -4.23 -3.65 19.78
C MET A 99 -3.31 -2.77 20.64
N ARG A 100 -3.35 -1.44 20.47
CA ARG A 100 -2.63 -0.50 21.35
C ARG A 100 -3.05 -0.62 22.81
N SER A 101 -4.36 -0.74 23.03
CA SER A 101 -4.91 -0.93 24.37
C SER A 101 -4.46 -2.26 24.98
N ALA A 102 -4.41 -3.34 24.18
CA ALA A 102 -3.92 -4.64 24.60
C ALA A 102 -2.41 -4.62 24.93
N MET A 103 -1.58 -3.97 24.12
CA MET A 103 -0.15 -3.76 24.42
C MET A 103 0.03 -3.08 25.78
N LYS A 104 -0.68 -1.97 26.00
CA LYS A 104 -0.62 -1.22 27.25
C LYS A 104 -0.99 -2.06 28.46
N ARG A 105 -2.07 -2.85 28.38
CA ARG A 105 -2.50 -3.75 29.47
C ARG A 105 -1.47 -4.82 29.82
N ASN A 106 -0.64 -5.22 28.85
CA ASN A 106 0.43 -6.20 29.05
C ASN A 106 1.79 -5.54 29.38
N GLY A 107 1.82 -4.23 29.70
CA GLY A 107 3.06 -3.52 30.02
C GLY A 107 4.01 -3.32 28.82
N LEU A 108 3.51 -3.48 27.60
CA LEU A 108 4.26 -3.30 26.35
C LEU A 108 4.00 -1.90 25.78
N ASP A 109 4.95 -1.38 25.00
CA ASP A 109 4.84 -0.08 24.35
C ASP A 109 3.77 -0.10 23.24
N PRO A 110 2.65 0.64 23.38
CA PRO A 110 1.60 0.70 22.36
C PRO A 110 2.05 1.37 21.06
N SER A 111 3.10 2.20 21.10
CA SER A 111 3.58 2.93 19.93
C SER A 111 4.09 1.99 18.83
N LYS A 112 4.46 0.75 19.20
CA LYS A 112 4.86 -0.32 18.27
C LYS A 112 3.72 -0.78 17.36
N VAL A 113 2.46 -0.57 17.75
CA VAL A 113 1.31 -0.82 16.87
C VAL A 113 1.14 0.41 15.99
N ASN A 114 1.66 0.32 14.76
CA ASN A 114 1.59 1.35 13.75
C ASN A 114 1.64 0.72 12.35
N PRO A 115 1.00 1.31 11.33
CA PRO A 115 1.21 0.90 9.95
C PRO A 115 2.69 0.98 9.53
N SER A 116 3.25 -0.13 9.04
CA SER A 116 4.63 -0.20 8.56
C SER A 116 4.83 0.41 7.18
N ILE A 117 3.75 0.45 6.38
CA ILE A 117 3.73 1.05 5.04
C ILE A 117 2.68 2.17 4.98
N PRO A 118 2.74 3.07 3.98
CA PRO A 118 1.71 4.08 3.76
C PRO A 118 0.31 3.48 3.64
N VAL A 119 -0.64 4.13 4.29
CA VAL A 119 -2.05 3.78 4.26
C VAL A 119 -2.85 5.05 3.99
N ASP A 120 -3.60 5.04 2.91
CA ASP A 120 -4.49 6.12 2.50
C ASP A 120 -5.95 5.68 2.71
N LEU A 121 -6.72 6.43 3.49
CA LEU A 121 -8.15 6.23 3.66
C LEU A 121 -8.92 7.32 2.93
N VAL A 122 -9.79 6.95 1.99
CA VAL A 122 -10.69 7.86 1.29
C VAL A 122 -12.09 7.74 1.89
N ILE A 123 -12.71 8.89 2.22
CA ILE A 123 -14.08 8.94 2.69
C ILE A 123 -15.00 9.21 1.49
N ASP A 124 -15.69 8.18 1.02
CA ASP A 124 -16.52 8.25 -0.18
C ASP A 124 -17.82 7.42 -0.11
N HIS A 125 -17.95 6.49 0.83
CA HIS A 125 -19.14 5.62 0.97
C HIS A 125 -20.21 6.19 1.90
N SER A 126 -19.96 7.35 2.48
CA SER A 126 -20.84 7.92 3.49
C SER A 126 -21.86 8.92 2.94
N VAL A 127 -21.48 9.69 1.90
CA VAL A 127 -22.33 10.73 1.28
C VAL A 127 -23.57 10.11 0.66
N GLN A 128 -24.74 10.68 0.99
CA GLN A 128 -26.04 10.28 0.44
C GLN A 128 -26.63 11.41 -0.42
N VAL A 129 -27.53 11.04 -1.34
CA VAL A 129 -28.27 12.00 -2.16
C VAL A 129 -29.60 12.32 -1.48
N ASP A 130 -29.57 13.18 -0.46
CA ASP A 130 -30.77 13.67 0.23
C ASP A 130 -31.48 14.78 -0.57
N PHE A 131 -30.69 15.63 -1.22
CA PHE A 131 -31.13 16.72 -2.07
C PHE A 131 -30.61 16.51 -3.50
N PHE A 132 -31.45 16.77 -4.50
CA PHE A 132 -31.11 16.68 -5.91
C PHE A 132 -31.88 17.73 -6.73
N GLY A 133 -31.36 18.07 -7.92
CA GLY A 133 -32.06 18.95 -8.87
C GLY A 133 -32.09 20.43 -8.53
N ILE A 134 -31.33 20.89 -7.52
CA ILE A 134 -31.21 22.29 -7.11
C ILE A 134 -29.75 22.73 -7.03
N PRO A 135 -29.42 24.02 -7.21
CA PRO A 135 -28.04 24.51 -7.16
C PRO A 135 -27.31 24.19 -5.85
N GLU A 136 -28.02 24.16 -4.73
CA GLU A 136 -27.48 23.95 -3.38
C GLU A 136 -27.34 22.46 -3.00
N ALA A 137 -27.74 21.54 -3.88
CA ALA A 137 -27.81 20.11 -3.56
C ALA A 137 -26.48 19.55 -3.05
N PHE A 138 -25.36 19.92 -3.68
CA PHE A 138 -24.03 19.49 -3.27
C PHE A 138 -23.68 19.94 -1.85
N SER A 139 -23.84 21.22 -1.53
CA SER A 139 -23.51 21.76 -0.21
C SER A 139 -24.42 21.20 0.87
N LEU A 140 -25.71 21.04 0.59
CA LEU A 140 -26.68 20.49 1.55
C LEU A 140 -26.39 19.01 1.85
N ASN A 141 -26.11 18.19 0.83
CA ASN A 141 -25.74 16.79 1.02
C ASN A 141 -24.44 16.67 1.83
N LEU A 142 -23.44 17.53 1.55
CA LEU A 142 -22.19 17.53 2.30
C LEU A 142 -22.40 17.96 3.77
N GLU A 143 -23.25 18.95 4.04
CA GLU A 143 -23.59 19.35 5.41
C GLU A 143 -24.27 18.20 6.17
N TYR A 144 -25.25 17.55 5.56
CA TYR A 144 -25.94 16.40 6.14
C TYR A 144 -24.98 15.24 6.40
N GLU A 145 -24.04 15.02 5.48
CA GLU A 145 -22.98 14.04 5.62
C GLU A 145 -22.13 14.29 6.88
N PHE A 146 -21.62 15.51 7.06
CA PHE A 146 -20.86 15.87 8.26
C PHE A 146 -21.69 15.73 9.54
N ARG A 147 -22.97 16.11 9.51
CA ARG A 147 -23.86 16.02 10.66
C ARG A 147 -24.13 14.57 11.08
N ARG A 148 -24.36 13.67 10.12
CA ARG A 148 -24.64 12.25 10.41
C ARG A 148 -23.39 11.50 10.87
N ASN A 149 -22.23 11.88 10.35
CA ASN A 149 -20.98 11.11 10.52
C ASN A 149 -19.95 11.79 11.41
N THR A 150 -20.39 12.74 12.25
CA THR A 150 -19.51 13.53 13.12
C THR A 150 -18.58 12.65 13.98
N GLU A 151 -19.10 11.64 14.68
CA GLU A 151 -18.29 10.77 15.55
C GLU A 151 -17.22 10.02 14.75
N ARG A 152 -17.62 9.44 13.62
CA ARG A 152 -16.72 8.74 12.70
C ARG A 152 -15.60 9.64 12.19
N TYR A 153 -15.90 10.89 11.85
CA TYR A 153 -14.89 11.85 11.39
C TYR A 153 -13.97 12.34 12.50
N VAL A 154 -14.48 12.51 13.72
CA VAL A 154 -13.65 12.78 14.90
C VAL A 154 -12.67 11.62 15.14
N PHE A 155 -13.15 10.37 15.03
CA PHE A 155 -12.31 9.19 15.16
C PHE A 155 -11.23 9.09 14.07
N LEU A 156 -11.60 9.30 12.80
CA LEU A 156 -10.64 9.31 11.68
C LEU A 156 -9.61 10.43 11.83
N LYS A 157 -10.03 11.61 12.31
CA LYS A 157 -9.13 12.74 12.56
C LYS A 157 -8.16 12.43 13.70
N TRP A 158 -8.61 11.78 14.77
CA TRP A 158 -7.74 11.27 15.82
C TRP A 158 -6.73 10.27 15.25
N ALA A 159 -7.19 9.29 14.46
CA ALA A 159 -6.35 8.25 13.89
C ALA A 159 -5.24 8.82 12.99
N GLN A 160 -5.56 9.82 12.16
CA GLN A 160 -4.56 10.53 11.33
C GLN A 160 -3.44 11.17 12.15
N ASN A 161 -3.73 11.63 13.37
CA ASN A 161 -2.71 12.19 14.25
C ASN A 161 -2.00 11.12 15.10
N ALA A 162 -2.68 10.01 15.38
CA ALA A 162 -2.21 8.96 16.29
C ALA A 162 -1.32 7.91 15.60
N PHE A 163 -1.49 7.69 14.29
CA PHE A 163 -0.73 6.71 13.51
C PHE A 163 0.17 7.40 12.48
N LYS A 164 1.45 7.00 12.44
CA LYS A 164 2.37 7.40 11.37
C LYS A 164 2.00 6.65 10.10
N ASN A 165 2.36 7.22 8.94
CA ASN A 165 2.09 6.65 7.62
C ASN A 165 0.59 6.52 7.29
N PHE A 166 -0.30 7.18 8.04
CA PHE A 166 -1.73 7.13 7.83
C PHE A 166 -2.25 8.51 7.40
N ARG A 167 -2.99 8.55 6.29
CA ARG A 167 -3.57 9.78 5.73
C ARG A 167 -5.04 9.57 5.42
N VAL A 168 -5.86 10.58 5.69
CA VAL A 168 -7.29 10.59 5.41
C VAL A 168 -7.60 11.65 4.35
N ILE A 169 -8.27 11.22 3.28
CA ILE A 169 -8.85 12.09 2.27
C ILE A 169 -10.30 12.39 2.68
N PRO A 170 -10.66 13.66 2.93
CA PRO A 170 -11.98 14.03 3.46
C PRO A 170 -13.10 13.81 2.43
N PRO A 171 -14.38 13.77 2.88
CA PRO A 171 -15.52 13.62 1.98
C PRO A 171 -15.61 14.76 0.96
N GLY A 172 -16.24 14.47 -0.19
CA GLY A 172 -16.45 15.44 -1.26
C GLY A 172 -15.21 15.69 -2.13
N ARG A 173 -14.18 14.82 -2.06
CA ARG A 173 -12.94 14.91 -2.85
C ARG A 173 -12.85 13.89 -3.99
N GLY A 174 -13.92 13.12 -4.21
CA GLY A 174 -13.98 12.05 -5.21
C GLY A 174 -14.21 10.69 -4.57
N ILE A 175 -14.17 9.64 -5.40
CA ILE A 175 -14.30 8.24 -4.99
C ILE A 175 -12.93 7.58 -4.92
N VAL A 176 -12.79 6.55 -4.07
CA VAL A 176 -11.53 5.92 -3.68
C VAL A 176 -10.62 5.56 -4.86
N HIS A 177 -11.19 4.96 -5.91
CA HIS A 177 -10.44 4.51 -7.08
C HIS A 177 -10.05 5.64 -8.03
N GLN A 178 -10.90 6.65 -8.17
CA GLN A 178 -10.59 7.83 -8.98
C GLN A 178 -9.49 8.65 -8.31
N VAL A 179 -9.61 8.91 -7.00
CA VAL A 179 -8.58 9.60 -6.20
C VAL A 179 -7.27 8.81 -6.24
N ASN A 180 -7.33 7.48 -6.20
CA ASN A 180 -6.15 6.64 -6.35
C ASN A 180 -5.45 6.88 -7.69
N LEU A 181 -6.17 6.80 -8.81
CA LEU A 181 -5.61 6.95 -10.16
C LEU A 181 -5.08 8.37 -10.44
N GLU A 182 -5.78 9.40 -9.96
CA GLU A 182 -5.48 10.79 -10.31
C GLU A 182 -4.49 11.45 -9.35
N TYR A 183 -4.32 10.93 -8.12
CA TYR A 183 -3.56 11.63 -7.07
C TYR A 183 -2.66 10.74 -6.20
N LEU A 184 -3.09 9.53 -5.81
CA LEU A 184 -2.32 8.71 -4.85
C LEU A 184 -1.31 7.77 -5.50
N ALA A 185 -1.63 7.25 -6.69
CA ALA A 185 -0.79 6.29 -7.39
C ALA A 185 0.53 6.92 -7.82
N LYS A 186 1.64 6.25 -7.50
CA LYS A 186 2.98 6.73 -7.83
C LYS A 186 3.52 6.11 -9.11
N VAL A 187 3.00 4.94 -9.49
CA VAL A 187 3.51 4.07 -10.57
C VAL A 187 4.89 3.49 -10.26
N VAL A 188 5.85 4.35 -9.87
CA VAL A 188 7.16 3.99 -9.32
C VAL A 188 7.31 4.68 -7.98
N ASP A 189 7.53 3.91 -6.91
CA ASP A 189 7.82 4.45 -5.59
C ASP A 189 9.32 4.57 -5.37
N VAL A 190 9.71 5.54 -4.54
CA VAL A 190 11.10 5.83 -4.20
C VAL A 190 11.21 5.90 -2.69
N ARG A 191 12.05 5.04 -2.09
CA ARG A 191 12.27 5.02 -0.64
C ARG A 191 13.73 4.82 -0.29
N ASP A 192 14.16 5.45 0.79
CA ASP A 192 15.45 5.16 1.42
C ASP A 192 15.29 4.01 2.41
N PHE A 193 16.07 2.94 2.21
CA PHE A 193 16.13 1.78 3.11
C PHE A 193 17.41 1.74 3.96
N GLY A 194 18.18 2.85 3.99
CA GLY A 194 19.43 2.99 4.76
C GLY A 194 20.70 2.88 3.92
N ASP A 195 20.57 2.61 2.64
CA ASP A 195 21.64 2.35 1.65
C ASP A 195 21.39 3.13 0.35
N GLY A 196 20.61 4.21 0.45
CA GLY A 196 20.28 5.14 -0.62
C GLY A 196 18.87 4.98 -1.16
N LEU A 197 18.45 5.94 -1.98
CA LEU A 197 17.14 5.95 -2.61
C LEU A 197 16.98 4.75 -3.53
N THR A 198 16.02 3.90 -3.23
CA THR A 198 15.68 2.71 -4.02
C THR A 198 14.37 2.95 -4.75
N VAL A 199 14.35 2.70 -6.07
CA VAL A 199 13.18 2.81 -6.94
C VAL A 199 12.59 1.43 -7.24
N PHE A 200 11.27 1.32 -7.21
CA PHE A 200 10.55 0.06 -7.45
C PHE A 200 9.09 0.32 -7.86
N PRO A 201 8.39 -0.65 -8.50
CA PRO A 201 6.99 -0.48 -8.88
C PRO A 201 6.07 -0.21 -7.69
N ASP A 202 5.13 0.73 -7.86
CA ASP A 202 4.02 0.92 -6.92
C ASP A 202 3.09 -0.31 -6.97
N THR A 203 2.75 -0.83 -5.80
CA THR A 203 1.74 -1.88 -5.63
C THR A 203 0.83 -1.53 -4.46
N VAL A 204 -0.46 -1.73 -4.65
CA VAL A 204 -1.50 -1.39 -3.68
C VAL A 204 -2.36 -2.61 -3.40
N LEU A 205 -2.66 -2.84 -2.12
CA LEU A 205 -3.80 -3.66 -1.71
C LEU A 205 -4.87 -2.75 -1.14
N GLY A 206 -6.12 -3.04 -1.43
CA GLY A 206 -7.24 -2.27 -0.90
C GLY A 206 -8.29 -3.13 -0.23
N THR A 207 -9.02 -2.53 0.70
CA THR A 207 -10.19 -3.15 1.35
C THR A 207 -11.48 -2.89 0.58
N ASP A 208 -11.36 -2.74 -0.74
CA ASP A 208 -12.44 -2.58 -1.70
C ASP A 208 -12.18 -3.48 -2.92
N SER A 209 -13.22 -4.19 -3.39
CA SER A 209 -13.09 -5.19 -4.44
C SER A 209 -12.73 -4.64 -5.83
N HIS A 210 -12.86 -3.33 -6.05
CA HIS A 210 -12.48 -2.71 -7.33
C HIS A 210 -11.05 -2.15 -7.32
N THR A 211 -10.29 -2.38 -6.24
CA THR A 211 -8.84 -2.11 -6.19
C THR A 211 -8.10 -3.08 -7.09
#